data_AF-A0A2A4JBW0-F1
#
_entry.id   AF-A0A2A4JBW0-F1
#
_cell.length_a   1.000
_cell.length_b   1.000
_cell.length_c   1.000
_cell.angle_alpha   90.00
_cell.angle_beta   90.00
_cell.angle_gamma   90.00
#
_symmetry.space_group_name_H-M   'P 1'
#
loop_
_entity.id
_entity.type
_entity.pdbx_description
1 polymer ?
#
loop_
_entity_poly.entity_id
_entity_poly.type
_entity_poly.pdbx_seq_one_letter_code
_entity_poly.pdbx_strand_id
1 'polypeptide(L)'
;MEKVLLSCRSLYNDFQFATEALIMTRVVNNLPKVTFVKKPWAHVKNITPADPDYNLSRPIDILLDAHVFSEILMNGLVKGEANQPMTQQTRLGWIVSGNVTKTFNCNVVVNEINDLSKYWEVEDINGDSCNSMMSEERYCE
;
A
#
# COMPACT_ATOMS: atom_id res chain seq x y z
N MET A 1 9.29 11.26 15.77
CA MET A 1 9.47 10.78 14.38
C MET A 1 9.74 11.99 13.51
N GLU A 2 10.78 11.93 12.68
CA GLU A 2 11.10 12.99 11.73
C GLU A 2 10.14 12.91 10.52
N LYS A 3 9.69 14.06 10.05
CA LYS A 3 8.76 14.19 8.93
C LYS A 3 9.45 14.87 7.76
N VAL A 4 9.13 14.43 6.55
CA VAL A 4 9.63 15.02 5.31
C VAL A 4 8.48 15.29 4.36
N LEU A 5 8.54 16.42 3.66
CA LEU A 5 7.62 16.73 2.56
C LEU A 5 8.17 16.12 1.27
N LEU A 6 7.39 15.23 0.66
CA LEU A 6 7.73 14.58 -0.60
C LEU A 6 6.93 15.20 -1.74
N SER A 7 7.59 15.38 -2.89
CA SER A 7 6.95 15.75 -4.16
C SER A 7 7.07 14.58 -5.13
N CYS A 8 5.94 13.98 -5.47
CA CYS A 8 5.86 12.78 -6.30
C CYS A 8 5.29 13.12 -7.68
N ARG A 9 5.86 12.53 -8.74
CA ARG A 9 5.41 12.74 -10.13
C ARG A 9 5.20 11.40 -10.83
N SER A 10 4.19 11.33 -11.70
CA SER A 10 4.03 10.20 -12.62
C SER A 10 5.22 10.12 -13.58
N LEU A 11 5.59 8.89 -13.95
CA LEU A 11 6.58 8.63 -15.00
C LEU A 11 6.05 8.88 -16.42
N TYR A 12 4.73 8.98 -16.60
CA TYR A 12 4.09 8.90 -17.92
C TYR A 12 3.23 10.11 -18.28
N ASN A 13 2.97 11.01 -17.34
CA ASN A 13 2.15 12.19 -17.56
C ASN A 13 2.54 13.31 -16.57
N ASP A 14 1.85 14.45 -16.66
CA ASP A 14 2.13 15.63 -15.83
C ASP A 14 1.44 15.61 -14.47
N PHE A 15 0.86 14.47 -14.06
CA PHE A 15 0.32 14.33 -12.72
C PHE A 15 1.44 14.36 -11.68
N GLN A 16 1.21 15.16 -10.64
CA GLN A 16 2.05 15.28 -9.48
C GLN A 16 1.19 15.49 -8.23
N PHE A 17 1.73 15.09 -7.09
CA PHE A 17 1.14 15.33 -5.77
C PHE A 17 2.24 15.55 -4.74
N ALA A 18 1.89 16.18 -3.63
CA ALA A 18 2.77 16.31 -2.48
C ALA A 18 2.15 15.61 -1.27
N THR A 19 2.98 14.96 -0.46
CA THR A 19 2.53 14.32 0.78
C THR A 19 3.59 14.45 1.87
N GLU A 20 3.15 14.52 3.10
CA GLU A 20 4.03 14.37 4.26
C GLU A 20 4.31 12.87 4.47
N ALA A 21 5.54 12.52 4.81
CA ALA A 21 5.94 11.14 5.11
C ALA A 21 6.78 11.08 6.39
N LEU A 22 6.63 9.98 7.13
CA LEU A 22 7.44 9.67 8.30
C LEU A 22 8.71 8.92 7.88
N ILE A 23 9.86 9.34 8.41
CA ILE A 23 11.12 8.65 8.17
C ILE A 23 11.19 7.43 9.09
N MET A 24 11.33 6.25 8.47
CA MET A 24 11.48 4.98 9.17
C MET A 24 12.73 4.24 8.68
N THR A 25 13.39 3.49 9.57
CA THR A 25 14.59 2.70 9.19
C THR A 25 14.25 1.52 8.28
N ARG A 26 13.03 0.99 8.37
CA ARG A 26 12.54 -0.09 7.51
C ARG A 26 11.02 -0.04 7.42
N VAL A 27 10.50 0.08 6.21
CA VAL A 27 9.06 0.15 5.94
C VAL A 27 8.44 -1.23 5.88
N VAL A 28 8.90 -2.06 4.94
CA VAL A 28 8.47 -3.46 4.78
C VAL A 28 9.60 -4.31 4.20
N ASN A 29 9.41 -5.62 4.19
CA ASN A 29 10.25 -6.53 3.40
C ASN A 29 10.12 -6.24 1.89
N ASN A 30 11.08 -6.73 1.10
CA ASN A 30 11.05 -6.58 -0.34
C ASN A 30 9.72 -7.05 -0.94
N LEU A 31 9.15 -6.24 -1.83
CA LEU A 31 7.97 -6.59 -2.61
C LEU A 31 8.30 -6.50 -4.11
N PRO A 32 7.85 -7.48 -4.93
CA PRO A 32 7.38 -8.80 -4.52
C PRO A 32 8.43 -9.55 -3.68
N LYS A 33 8.02 -10.55 -2.90
CA LYS A 33 8.97 -11.35 -2.08
C LYS A 33 10.02 -12.08 -2.90
N VAL A 34 9.68 -12.41 -4.15
CA VAL A 34 10.55 -13.12 -5.09
C VAL A 34 10.41 -12.44 -6.45
N THR A 35 11.55 -12.21 -7.10
CA THR A 35 11.57 -11.70 -8.47
C THR A 35 10.93 -12.72 -9.40
N PHE A 36 10.01 -12.28 -10.25
CA PHE A 36 9.32 -13.16 -11.19
C PHE A 36 9.42 -12.65 -12.63
N VAL A 37 9.20 -13.56 -13.58
CA VAL A 37 9.14 -13.22 -15.00
C VAL A 37 7.76 -12.68 -15.33
N LYS A 38 7.70 -11.50 -15.96
CA LYS A 38 6.44 -10.90 -16.43
C LYS A 38 5.76 -11.86 -17.41
N LYS A 39 4.55 -12.33 -17.06
CA LYS A 39 3.74 -13.18 -17.93
C LYS A 39 2.96 -12.30 -18.92
N PRO A 40 2.79 -12.75 -20.18
CA PRO A 40 2.12 -11.96 -21.22
C PRO A 40 0.59 -12.07 -21.11
N TRP A 41 0.01 -11.75 -19.94
CA TRP A 41 -1.44 -11.75 -19.79
C TRP A 41 -2.08 -10.68 -20.69
N ALA A 42 -3.19 -11.02 -21.34
CA ALA A 42 -3.81 -10.16 -22.34
C ALA A 42 -4.16 -8.76 -21.80
N HIS A 43 -4.65 -8.68 -20.56
CA HIS A 43 -5.01 -7.42 -19.89
C HIS A 43 -3.81 -6.64 -19.35
N VAL A 44 -2.65 -7.28 -19.19
CA VAL A 44 -1.41 -6.63 -18.73
C VAL A 44 -0.54 -6.16 -19.90
N LYS A 45 -0.70 -6.75 -21.09
CA LYS A 45 0.16 -6.47 -22.25
C LYS A 45 0.08 -5.03 -22.75
N ASN A 46 -1.08 -4.39 -22.63
CA ASN A 46 -1.36 -3.08 -23.23
C ASN A 46 -1.47 -1.95 -22.20
N ILE A 47 -1.03 -2.18 -20.97
CA ILE A 47 -1.04 -1.16 -19.92
C ILE A 47 0.36 -0.59 -19.71
N THR A 48 0.40 0.63 -19.17
CA THR A 48 1.63 1.28 -18.73
C THR A 48 1.70 1.18 -17.20
N PRO A 49 2.52 0.27 -16.62
CA PRO A 49 2.54 0.04 -15.18
C PRO A 49 3.08 1.24 -14.42
N ALA A 50 2.45 1.62 -13.29
CA ALA A 50 2.94 2.71 -12.44
C ALA A 50 4.39 2.47 -11.97
N ASP A 51 4.73 1.21 -11.77
CA ASP A 51 6.09 0.74 -11.54
C ASP A 51 6.54 -0.16 -12.71
N PRO A 52 7.48 0.28 -13.58
CA PRO A 52 8.04 -0.54 -14.66
C PRO A 52 8.65 -1.86 -14.17
N ASP A 53 9.16 -1.91 -12.94
CA ASP A 53 9.90 -3.02 -12.36
C ASP A 53 9.12 -3.73 -11.25
N TYR A 54 7.77 -3.69 -11.31
CA TYR A 54 6.87 -4.32 -10.34
C TYR A 54 7.11 -5.83 -10.11
N ASN A 55 7.89 -6.47 -10.98
CA ASN A 55 8.23 -7.88 -10.92
C ASN A 55 9.56 -8.17 -10.19
N LEU A 56 10.36 -7.15 -9.90
CA LEU A 56 11.67 -7.28 -9.25
C LEU A 56 11.52 -7.18 -7.73
N SER A 57 12.03 -8.16 -6.99
CA SER A 57 12.04 -8.11 -5.52
C SER A 57 12.99 -7.04 -5.02
N ARG A 58 12.45 -5.96 -4.46
CA ARG A 58 13.24 -4.83 -3.93
C ARG A 58 12.54 -4.17 -2.74
N PRO A 59 13.28 -3.44 -1.88
CA PRO A 59 12.67 -2.68 -0.79
C PRO A 59 11.68 -1.64 -1.31
N ILE A 60 10.72 -1.26 -0.49
CA ILE A 60 9.81 -0.14 -0.77
C ILE A 60 10.42 1.13 -0.19
N ASP A 61 10.51 2.17 -1.02
CA ASP A 61 11.02 3.48 -0.61
C ASP A 61 9.99 4.30 0.15
N ILE A 62 8.73 4.26 -0.30
CA ILE A 62 7.62 5.09 0.21
C ILE A 62 6.35 4.24 0.35
N LEU A 63 5.72 4.27 1.52
CA LEU A 63 4.37 3.74 1.73
C LEU A 63 3.38 4.90 1.69
N LEU A 64 2.49 4.89 0.70
CA LEU A 64 1.44 5.89 0.55
C LEU A 64 0.20 5.44 1.35
N ASP A 65 -0.40 6.39 2.07
CA ASP A 65 -1.59 6.12 2.87
C ASP A 65 -2.86 6.02 2.01
N ALA A 66 -3.98 5.71 2.68
CA ALA A 66 -5.28 5.59 2.03
C ALA A 66 -5.78 6.91 1.43
N HIS A 67 -5.38 8.05 2.00
CA HIS A 67 -5.74 9.36 1.49
C HIS A 67 -5.13 9.57 0.11
N VAL A 68 -3.81 9.44 -0.04
CA VAL A 68 -3.14 9.54 -1.34
C VAL A 68 -3.69 8.50 -2.33
N PHE A 69 -3.90 7.26 -1.87
CA PHE A 69 -4.48 6.22 -2.73
C PHE A 69 -5.85 6.63 -3.29
N SER A 70 -6.72 7.23 -2.47
CA SER A 70 -8.03 7.70 -2.92
C SER A 70 -7.96 8.82 -3.96
N GLU A 71 -6.94 9.67 -3.92
CA GLU A 71 -6.76 10.79 -4.86
C GLU A 71 -6.22 10.35 -6.23
N ILE A 72 -5.41 9.29 -6.25
CA ILE A 72 -4.80 8.79 -7.48
C ILE A 72 -5.66 7.74 -8.18
N LEU A 73 -6.68 7.19 -7.50
CA LEU A 73 -7.52 6.13 -8.04
C LEU A 73 -8.31 6.61 -9.27
N MET A 74 -8.40 5.76 -10.29
CA MET A 74 -9.19 6.02 -11.51
C MET A 74 -10.18 4.88 -11.76
N ASN A 75 -11.10 5.08 -12.70
CA ASN A 75 -12.20 4.14 -12.95
C ASN A 75 -11.77 2.81 -13.61
N GLY A 76 -10.56 2.72 -14.16
CA GLY A 76 -10.09 1.54 -14.87
C GLY A 76 -9.76 0.38 -13.93
N LEU A 77 -10.52 -0.71 -14.00
CA LEU A 77 -10.24 -1.95 -13.28
C LEU A 77 -10.40 -3.12 -14.24
N VAL A 78 -9.34 -3.93 -14.39
CA VAL A 78 -9.39 -5.14 -15.21
C VAL A 78 -8.96 -6.33 -14.38
N LYS A 79 -9.87 -7.28 -14.19
CA LYS A 79 -9.58 -8.53 -13.49
C LYS A 79 -9.13 -9.57 -14.53
N GLY A 80 -8.00 -10.22 -14.26
CA GLY A 80 -7.61 -11.40 -15.02
C GLY A 80 -8.45 -12.63 -14.64
N GLU A 81 -8.15 -13.75 -15.27
CA GLU A 81 -8.73 -15.05 -14.90
C GLU A 81 -8.24 -15.53 -13.52
N ALA A 82 -8.74 -16.69 -13.08
CA ALA A 82 -8.24 -17.33 -11.87
C ALA A 82 -6.70 -17.49 -11.90
N ASN A 83 -6.02 -17.04 -10.84
CA ASN A 83 -4.55 -17.02 -10.72
C ASN A 83 -3.82 -16.03 -11.66
N GLN A 84 -4.53 -15.04 -12.18
CA GLN A 84 -3.93 -13.89 -12.85
C GLN A 84 -4.11 -12.65 -11.97
N PRO A 85 -3.17 -11.69 -12.01
CA PRO A 85 -3.33 -10.45 -11.27
C PRO A 85 -4.48 -9.63 -11.87
N MET A 86 -5.05 -8.75 -11.07
CA MET A 86 -5.85 -7.64 -11.57
C MET A 86 -4.96 -6.42 -11.83
N THR A 87 -5.47 -5.49 -12.62
CA THR A 87 -4.83 -4.20 -12.89
C THR A 87 -5.78 -3.07 -12.53
N GLN A 88 -5.29 -2.11 -11.74
CA GLN A 88 -6.02 -0.92 -11.33
C GLN A 88 -5.37 0.30 -11.96
N GLN A 89 -6.15 1.09 -12.70
CA GLN A 89 -5.71 2.35 -13.25
C GLN A 89 -5.59 3.39 -12.15
N THR A 90 -4.48 4.12 -12.15
CA THR A 90 -4.27 5.30 -11.31
C THR A 90 -3.67 6.43 -12.15
N ARG A 91 -3.66 7.64 -11.59
CA ARG A 91 -3.02 8.80 -12.21
C ARG A 91 -1.50 8.62 -12.39
N LEU A 92 -0.88 7.70 -11.65
CA LEU A 92 0.55 7.37 -11.77
C LEU A 92 0.85 6.32 -12.84
N GLY A 93 -0.17 5.60 -13.32
CA GLY A 93 -0.04 4.41 -14.18
C GLY A 93 -0.89 3.26 -13.65
N TRP A 94 -0.74 2.08 -14.22
CA TRP A 94 -1.50 0.90 -13.80
C TRP A 94 -0.79 0.14 -12.68
N ILE A 95 -1.49 -0.12 -11.58
CA ILE A 95 -1.04 -0.99 -10.49
C ILE A 95 -1.40 -2.42 -10.86
N VAL A 96 -0.44 -3.35 -10.75
CA VAL A 96 -0.66 -4.79 -10.92
C VAL A 96 -0.73 -5.43 -9.53
N SER A 97 -1.86 -6.06 -9.18
CA SER A 97 -2.05 -6.67 -7.87
C SER A 97 -2.69 -8.05 -7.95
N GLY A 98 -2.32 -8.93 -7.03
CA GLY A 98 -2.80 -10.31 -6.99
C GLY A 98 -1.68 -11.33 -7.07
N ASN A 99 -2.04 -12.61 -6.97
CA ASN A 99 -1.06 -13.68 -6.87
C ASN A 99 -0.61 -14.16 -8.25
N VAL A 100 0.69 -14.07 -8.52
CA VAL A 100 1.31 -14.48 -9.80
C VAL A 100 1.83 -15.92 -9.75
N THR A 101 1.99 -16.46 -8.54
CA THR A 101 2.55 -17.78 -8.23
C THR A 101 1.63 -18.55 -7.29
N LYS A 102 1.65 -19.89 -7.30
CA LYS A 102 0.89 -20.71 -6.33
C LYS A 102 1.57 -20.73 -4.95
N THR A 103 2.15 -19.63 -4.51
CA THR A 103 2.71 -19.50 -3.17
C THR A 103 1.69 -18.78 -2.29
N PHE A 104 1.27 -19.46 -1.23
CA PHE A 104 0.52 -18.83 -0.15
C PHE A 104 1.49 -17.91 0.60
N ASN A 105 1.35 -16.61 0.38
CA ASN A 105 2.10 -15.63 1.14
C ASN A 105 1.33 -15.31 2.41
N CYS A 106 1.61 -16.05 3.49
CA CYS A 106 1.23 -15.61 4.82
C CYS A 106 2.32 -14.64 5.29
N ASN A 107 1.98 -13.36 5.45
CA ASN A 107 2.82 -12.44 6.22
C ASN A 107 2.51 -12.67 7.69
N VAL A 108 3.17 -13.64 8.31
CA VAL A 108 3.14 -13.77 9.77
C VAL A 108 4.14 -12.77 10.32
N VAL A 109 3.63 -11.70 10.90
CA VAL A 109 4.42 -10.85 11.79
C VAL A 109 4.52 -11.62 13.10
N VAL A 110 5.64 -12.31 13.32
CA VAL A 110 5.94 -12.93 14.62
C VAL A 110 6.47 -11.81 15.51
N ASN A 111 5.55 -11.11 16.18
CA ASN A 111 5.93 -10.24 17.29
C ASN A 111 6.07 -11.10 18.54
N GLU A 112 7.11 -10.86 19.34
CA GLU A 112 7.11 -11.36 20.71
C GLU A 112 5.94 -10.69 21.45
N ILE A 113 5.30 -11.38 22.40
CA ILE A 113 4.10 -10.87 23.10
C ILE A 113 4.37 -9.48 23.74
N ASN A 114 5.62 -9.21 24.14
CA ASN A 114 6.04 -7.92 24.70
C ASN A 114 6.19 -6.79 23.67
N ASP A 115 6.26 -7.08 22.38
CA ASP A 115 6.30 -6.07 21.32
C ASP A 115 4.90 -5.60 20.91
N LEU A 116 3.86 -6.37 21.25
CA LEU A 116 2.48 -5.96 21.00
C LEU A 116 2.11 -4.73 21.82
N SER A 117 2.41 -4.68 23.12
CA SER A 117 2.09 -3.52 23.96
C SER A 117 2.73 -2.23 23.45
N LYS A 118 3.99 -2.30 23.00
CA LYS A 118 4.69 -1.16 22.38
C LYS A 118 4.11 -0.76 21.02
N TYR A 119 3.62 -1.72 20.25
CA TYR A 119 2.96 -1.42 18.98
C TYR A 119 1.65 -0.64 19.20
N TRP A 120 0.85 -1.03 20.20
CA TRP A 120 -0.38 -0.33 20.58
C TRP A 120 -0.10 1.06 21.18
N GLU A 121 0.99 1.22 21.94
CA GLU A 121 1.41 2.54 22.45
C GLU A 121 1.80 3.53 21.34
N VAL A 122 2.22 3.05 20.17
CA VAL A 122 2.58 3.90 19.01
C VAL A 122 1.34 4.28 18.18
N GLU A 123 0.32 3.44 18.16
CA GLU A 123 -1.00 3.73 17.56
C GLU A 123 -1.90 4.55 18.49
N ASP A 124 -1.58 4.64 19.79
CA ASP A 124 -2.21 5.53 20.74
C ASP A 124 -1.74 6.97 20.45
N ILE A 125 -2.36 7.55 19.42
CA ILE A 125 -2.33 8.98 19.20
C ILE A 125 -2.92 9.56 20.48
N ASN A 126 -2.06 10.09 21.37
CA ASN A 126 -2.50 10.90 22.50
C ASN A 126 -3.28 12.09 21.93
N GLY A 127 -4.58 11.87 21.74
CA GLY A 127 -5.56 12.90 21.50
C GLY A 127 -5.73 13.62 22.82
N ASP A 128 -5.06 14.75 22.92
CA ASP A 128 -5.41 15.78 23.89
C ASP A 128 -6.94 15.98 23.87
N SER A 129 -7.57 15.54 24.96
CA SER A 129 -8.88 15.97 25.47
C SER A 129 -10.06 16.04 24.47
N CYS A 130 -10.82 14.96 24.35
CA CYS A 130 -12.26 15.04 24.13
C CYS A 130 -13.01 14.38 25.29
N ASN A 131 -13.01 15.08 26.42
CA ASN A 131 -13.81 14.73 27.60
C ASN A 131 -15.30 15.09 27.36
N SER A 132 -15.92 14.43 26.38
CA SER A 132 -17.37 14.47 26.18
C SER A 132 -17.87 13.04 26.00
N MET A 133 -17.99 12.35 27.12
CA MET A 133 -18.88 11.20 27.23
C MET A 133 -20.30 11.68 26.88
N MET A 134 -20.83 11.22 25.75
CA MET A 134 -22.26 11.32 25.43
C MET A 134 -22.79 9.89 25.24
N SER A 135 -23.01 9.23 26.38
CA SER A 135 -24.19 8.40 26.71
C SER A 135 -24.89 7.54 25.64
N GLU A 136 -24.21 6.91 24.68
CA GLU A 136 -24.85 5.97 23.73
C GLU A 136 -24.34 4.52 23.81
N GLU A 137 -23.35 4.20 24.64
CA GLU A 137 -22.82 2.83 24.80
C GLU A 137 -23.64 1.95 25.77
N ARG A 138 -24.97 2.08 25.78
CA ARG A 138 -25.83 1.33 26.70
C ARG A 138 -26.90 0.47 26.05
N TYR A 139 -26.87 0.28 24.72
CA TYR A 139 -27.98 -0.36 24.02
C TYR A 139 -27.68 -1.71 23.35
N CYS A 140 -26.45 -2.24 23.32
CA CYS A 140 -26.23 -3.53 22.65
C CYS A 140 -25.31 -4.46 23.44
N GLU A 141 -25.88 -5.14 24.44
CA GLU A 141 -25.54 -6.55 24.76
C GLU A 141 -26.70 -7.44 24.33
#